data_AF-A0A1B6JR59-F1
#
_entry.id   AF-A0A1B6JR59-F1
#
_cell.length_a   1.000
_cell.length_b   1.000
_cell.length_c   1.000
_cell.angle_alpha   90.00
_cell.angle_beta   90.00
_cell.angle_gamma   90.00
#
_symmetry.space_group_name_H-M   'P 1'
#
loop_
_entity.id
_entity.type
_entity.pdbx_description
1 polymer ?
#
loop_
_entity_poly.entity_id
_entity_poly.type
_entity_poly.pdbx_seq_one_letter_code
_entity_poly.pdbx_strand_id
1 'polypeptide(L)'
;QAAAQMQTALSIQDLGQLYHKPLRDSEGTIVICTVNYTHSPKSISVLNSRWLPLGKLSKRAPPAPDANISEILMSTIQEQITYHQVSSIRLPRGLYLAYLKMRSCVDLLQVLVPAKSPNVPPHCKIRDNP
;
A
#
# COMPACT_ATOMS: atom_id res chain seq x y z
N GLN A 1 -18.32 -7.00 -5.05
CA GLN A 1 -19.23 -5.99 -5.64
C GLN A 1 -18.65 -4.58 -5.57
N ALA A 2 -18.23 -4.08 -4.40
CA ALA A 2 -17.69 -2.72 -4.26
C ALA A 2 -16.48 -2.42 -5.18
N ALA A 3 -15.50 -3.33 -5.25
CA ALA A 3 -14.35 -3.17 -6.15
C ALA A 3 -14.76 -3.07 -7.64
N ALA A 4 -15.75 -3.85 -8.07
CA ALA A 4 -16.27 -3.79 -9.44
C ALA A 4 -16.99 -2.47 -9.72
N GLN A 5 -17.76 -1.95 -8.77
CA GLN A 5 -18.39 -0.63 -8.88
C GLN A 5 -17.33 0.49 -8.97
N MET A 6 -16.24 0.38 -8.22
CA MET A 6 -15.12 1.32 -8.30
C MET A 6 -14.43 1.25 -9.68
N GLN A 7 -14.18 0.05 -10.21
CA GLN A 7 -13.65 -0.15 -11.56
C GLN A 7 -14.54 0.52 -12.62
N THR A 8 -15.87 0.32 -12.52
CA THR A 8 -16.84 0.96 -13.42
C THR A 8 -16.84 2.49 -13.27
N ALA A 9 -16.84 3.01 -12.04
CA ALA A 9 -16.89 4.45 -11.77
C ALA A 9 -15.64 5.20 -12.25
N LEU A 10 -14.46 4.59 -12.06
CA LEU A 10 -13.16 5.15 -12.46
C LEU A 10 -12.80 4.86 -13.92
N SER A 11 -13.56 4.00 -14.61
CA SER A 11 -13.26 3.47 -15.94
C SER A 11 -11.89 2.78 -16.03
N ILE A 12 -11.52 2.02 -14.99
CA ILE A 12 -10.26 1.26 -14.94
C ILE A 12 -10.54 -0.22 -14.66
N GLN A 13 -9.75 -1.10 -15.27
CA GLN A 13 -9.83 -2.55 -15.01
C GLN A 13 -8.91 -2.95 -13.85
N ASP A 14 -7.73 -2.37 -13.77
CA ASP A 14 -6.77 -2.62 -12.69
C ASP A 14 -6.88 -1.53 -11.62
N LEU A 15 -7.25 -1.89 -10.39
CA LEU A 15 -7.27 -0.98 -9.24
C LEU A 15 -5.88 -0.78 -8.63
N GLY A 16 -4.87 -1.51 -9.11
CA GLY A 16 -3.49 -1.48 -8.64
C GLY A 16 -3.23 -2.44 -7.49
N GLN A 17 -2.12 -2.19 -6.80
CA GLN A 17 -1.62 -3.06 -5.75
C GLN A 17 -2.26 -2.73 -4.40
N LEU A 18 -2.66 -3.77 -3.67
CA LEU A 18 -3.17 -3.67 -2.30
C LEU A 18 -2.10 -3.14 -1.33
N TYR A 19 -2.46 -2.18 -0.48
CA TYR A 19 -1.65 -1.83 0.68
C TYR A 19 -1.79 -2.91 1.76
N HIS A 20 -0.66 -3.41 2.26
CA HIS A 20 -0.62 -4.60 3.11
C HIS A 20 -1.40 -4.51 4.44
N LYS A 21 -1.64 -3.28 4.92
CA LYS A 21 -2.30 -3.04 6.21
C LYS A 21 -3.64 -2.33 5.97
N PRO A 22 -4.79 -2.94 6.32
CA PRO A 22 -6.05 -2.23 6.29
C PRO A 22 -6.03 -1.07 7.30
N LEU A 23 -6.60 0.07 6.91
CA LEU A 23 -6.79 1.19 7.81
C LEU A 23 -8.02 0.93 8.68
N ARG A 24 -7.94 1.29 9.96
CA ARG A 24 -9.02 1.12 10.92
C ARG A 24 -9.13 2.34 11.82
N ASP A 25 -10.33 2.87 12.00
CA ASP A 25 -10.62 3.92 12.98
C ASP A 25 -11.12 3.35 14.32
N SER A 26 -11.40 4.22 15.29
CA SER A 26 -11.91 3.85 16.61
C SER A 26 -13.31 3.23 16.57
N GLU A 27 -14.13 3.62 15.60
CA GLU A 27 -15.51 3.13 15.40
C GLU A 27 -15.55 1.74 14.74
N GLY A 28 -14.39 1.22 14.33
CA GLY A 28 -14.25 -0.08 13.70
C GLY A 28 -14.45 -0.08 12.18
N THR A 29 -14.56 1.10 11.55
CA THR A 29 -14.55 1.25 10.10
C THR A 29 -13.24 0.72 9.54
N ILE A 30 -13.31 -0.17 8.55
CA ILE A 30 -12.14 -0.72 7.87
C ILE A 30 -12.10 -0.20 6.44
N VAL A 31 -10.96 0.38 6.06
CA VAL A 31 -10.69 0.80 4.68
C VAL A 31 -9.53 0.00 4.12
N ILE A 32 -9.77 -0.57 2.95
CA ILE A 32 -8.77 -1.26 2.15
C ILE A 32 -8.31 -0.29 1.06
N CYS A 33 -6.99 -0.09 0.96
CA CYS A 33 -6.40 0.84 0.01
C CYS A 33 -5.67 0.10 -1.10
N THR A 34 -5.79 0.59 -2.33
CA THR A 34 -4.95 0.18 -3.46
C THR A 34 -4.18 1.37 -4.02
N VAL A 35 -3.00 1.12 -4.54
CA VAL A 35 -2.13 2.10 -5.18
C VAL A 35 -1.92 1.67 -6.63
N ASN A 36 -2.28 2.55 -7.57
CA ASN A 36 -2.08 2.29 -9.00
C ASN A 36 -1.26 3.40 -9.65
N TYR A 37 -0.38 3.04 -10.57
CA TYR A 37 0.30 3.98 -11.45
C TYR A 37 -0.54 4.19 -12.72
N THR A 38 -0.92 5.44 -12.97
CA THR A 38 -1.87 5.77 -14.03
C THR A 38 -1.14 6.55 -15.11
N HIS A 39 -1.09 6.02 -16.34
CA HIS A 39 -0.31 6.62 -17.43
C HIS A 39 -0.77 8.04 -17.78
N SER A 40 -2.07 8.32 -17.69
CA SER A 40 -2.61 9.66 -17.92
C SER A 40 -3.79 9.96 -17.00
N PRO A 41 -3.81 11.10 -16.28
CA PRO A 41 -4.96 11.56 -15.51
C PRO A 41 -6.26 11.64 -16.31
N LYS A 42 -6.16 11.85 -17.64
CA LYS A 42 -7.29 11.93 -18.57
C LYS A 42 -7.94 10.57 -18.85
N SER A 43 -7.23 9.48 -18.59
CA SER A 43 -7.74 8.11 -18.81
C SER A 43 -8.64 7.62 -17.68
N ILE A 44 -8.71 8.35 -16.57
CA ILE A 44 -9.50 7.99 -15.39
C ILE A 44 -10.69 8.91 -15.32
N SER A 45 -11.87 8.30 -15.22
CA SER A 45 -13.10 9.01 -14.93
C SER A 45 -13.08 9.48 -13.48
N VAL A 46 -12.69 10.74 -13.28
CA VAL A 46 -12.72 11.39 -11.96
C VAL A 46 -14.11 11.99 -11.73
N LEU A 47 -15.11 11.13 -11.52
CA LEU A 47 -16.46 11.55 -11.13
C LEU A 47 -16.37 12.44 -9.87
N ASN A 48 -16.69 13.73 -10.03
CA ASN A 48 -16.66 14.75 -8.98
C ASN A 48 -15.32 14.92 -8.22
N SER A 49 -14.20 14.42 -8.77
CA SER A 49 -12.89 14.45 -8.11
C SER A 49 -11.86 15.20 -8.95
N ARG A 50 -10.78 15.65 -8.31
CA ARG A 50 -9.66 16.33 -8.99
C ARG A 50 -8.33 15.69 -8.60
N TRP A 51 -7.42 15.60 -9.56
CA TRP A 51 -6.04 15.21 -9.29
C TRP A 51 -5.35 16.29 -8.46
N LEU A 52 -4.64 15.86 -7.42
CA LEU A 52 -3.91 16.73 -6.51
C LEU A 52 -2.42 16.34 -6.52
N PRO A 53 -1.49 17.31 -6.67
CA PRO A 53 -0.08 17.05 -6.50
C PRO A 53 0.25 16.55 -5.10
N LEU A 54 1.17 15.59 -4.98
CA LEU A 54 1.58 15.01 -3.69
C LEU A 54 2.09 16.08 -2.71
N GLY A 55 2.79 17.11 -3.18
CA GLY A 55 3.26 18.22 -2.34
C GLY A 55 2.14 19.05 -1.70
N LYS A 56 0.89 18.96 -2.22
CA LYS A 56 -0.28 19.60 -1.61
C LYS A 56 -0.96 18.71 -0.56
N LEU A 57 -0.60 17.42 -0.52
CA LEU A 57 -0.97 16.50 0.54
C LEU A 57 0.04 16.73 1.67
N SER A 58 -0.18 17.77 2.48
CA SER A 58 0.73 18.20 3.54
C SER A 58 1.19 17.04 4.43
N LYS A 59 2.42 17.12 4.98
CA LYS A 59 2.91 16.23 6.05
C LYS A 59 2.01 16.44 7.29
N ARG A 60 0.90 15.72 7.36
CA ARG A 60 0.01 15.76 8.51
C ARG A 60 0.73 15.10 9.68
N ALA A 61 0.56 15.70 10.86
CA ALA A 61 0.93 15.07 12.12
C ALA A 61 0.33 13.65 12.19
N PRO A 62 0.93 12.73 12.97
CA PRO A 62 0.29 11.45 13.22
C PRO A 62 -1.16 11.66 13.64
N PRO A 63 -2.10 10.83 13.15
CA PRO A 63 -3.51 10.97 13.47
C PRO A 63 -3.72 10.91 14.98
N ALA A 64 -4.63 11.73 15.49
CA ALA A 64 -5.05 11.68 16.89
C ALA A 64 -5.64 10.30 17.22
N PRO A 65 -5.68 9.90 18.51
CA PRO A 65 -6.22 8.58 18.92
C PRO A 65 -7.66 8.33 18.47
N ASP A 66 -8.44 9.40 18.34
CA ASP A 66 -9.84 9.50 17.95
C ASP A 66 -10.03 10.03 16.53
N ALA A 67 -8.96 10.05 15.72
CA ALA A 67 -9.03 10.51 14.34
C ALA A 67 -9.99 9.63 13.52
N ASN A 68 -10.85 10.29 12.74
CA ASN A 68 -11.72 9.59 11.80
C ASN A 68 -10.90 8.90 10.69
N ILE A 69 -11.53 7.96 9.99
CA ILE A 69 -10.88 7.19 8.92
C ILE A 69 -10.30 8.06 7.79
N SER A 70 -10.89 9.24 7.53
CA SER A 70 -10.43 10.15 6.48
C SER A 70 -9.10 10.82 6.85
N GLU A 71 -8.91 11.16 8.12
CA GLU A 71 -7.66 11.71 8.64
C GLU A 71 -6.55 10.65 8.69
N ILE A 72 -6.91 9.43 9.10
CA ILE A 72 -6.01 8.28 9.05
C ILE A 72 -5.57 7.99 7.61
N LEU A 73 -6.51 8.00 6.66
CA LEU A 73 -6.19 7.84 5.24
C LEU A 73 -5.22 8.92 4.76
N MET A 74 -5.53 10.19 5.01
CA MET A 74 -4.70 11.31 4.56
C MET A 74 -3.29 11.31 5.16
N SER A 75 -3.13 10.90 6.42
CA SER A 75 -1.82 10.80 7.08
C SER A 75 -0.97 9.62 6.58
N THR A 76 -1.59 8.56 6.05
CA THR A 76 -0.89 7.35 5.61
C THR A 76 -0.55 7.33 4.11
N ILE A 77 -1.06 8.26 3.29
CA ILE A 77 -0.83 8.27 1.82
C ILE A 77 0.67 8.14 1.47
N GLN A 78 1.54 8.91 2.13
CA GLN A 78 2.98 8.87 1.85
C GLN A 78 3.61 7.51 2.17
N GLU A 79 3.18 6.89 3.27
CA GLU A 79 3.60 5.55 3.66
C GLU A 79 3.14 4.51 2.63
N GLN A 80 1.89 4.59 2.18
CA GLN A 80 1.32 3.69 1.17
C GLN A 80 2.05 3.80 -0.18
N ILE A 81 2.35 5.02 -0.64
CA ILE A 81 3.12 5.26 -1.87
C ILE A 81 4.53 4.69 -1.72
N THR A 82 5.18 4.95 -0.58
CA THR A 82 6.54 4.46 -0.30
C THR A 82 6.54 2.93 -0.32
N TYR A 83 5.59 2.31 0.37
CA TYR A 83 5.40 0.86 0.38
C TYR A 83 5.26 0.31 -1.04
N HIS A 84 4.35 0.85 -1.85
CA HIS A 84 4.15 0.42 -3.24
C HIS A 84 5.46 0.45 -4.02
N GLN A 85 6.23 1.55 -3.93
CA GLN A 85 7.51 1.70 -4.60
C GLN A 85 8.54 0.65 -4.17
N VAL A 86 8.77 0.49 -2.85
CA VAL A 86 9.79 -0.44 -2.35
C VAL A 86 9.40 -1.91 -2.51
N SER A 87 8.10 -2.20 -2.46
CA SER A 87 7.56 -3.55 -2.58
C SER A 87 7.61 -4.07 -4.02
N SER A 88 7.69 -3.16 -5.00
CA SER A 88 7.76 -3.46 -6.43
C SER A 88 9.21 -3.59 -6.95
N ILE A 89 10.21 -3.34 -6.11
CA ILE A 89 11.62 -3.50 -6.49
C ILE A 89 11.91 -4.97 -6.73
N ARG A 90 12.32 -5.30 -7.96
CA ARG A 90 12.71 -6.66 -8.33
C ARG A 90 14.09 -6.98 -7.79
N LEU A 91 14.23 -8.21 -7.29
CA LEU A 91 15.53 -8.74 -6.89
C LEU A 91 16.41 -8.97 -8.14
N PRO A 92 17.72 -8.67 -8.06
CA PRO A 92 18.63 -8.97 -9.16
C PRO A 92 18.78 -10.49 -9.37
N ARG A 93 19.50 -10.90 -10.42
CA ARG A 93 19.82 -12.33 -10.61
C ARG A 93 20.78 -12.79 -9.52
N GLY A 94 20.54 -13.97 -8.95
CA GLY A 94 21.35 -14.53 -7.87
C GLY A 94 20.74 -15.79 -7.27
N LEU A 95 21.52 -16.47 -6.42
CA LEU A 95 21.03 -17.50 -5.52
C LEU A 95 20.76 -16.87 -4.15
N TYR A 96 19.61 -17.22 -3.58
CA TYR A 96 19.09 -16.57 -2.39
C TYR A 96 18.63 -17.58 -1.35
N LEU A 97 18.92 -17.30 -0.09
CA LEU A 97 18.29 -17.94 1.06
C LEU A 97 17.11 -17.06 1.49
N ALA A 98 15.90 -17.62 1.51
CA ALA A 98 14.72 -16.96 2.04
C ALA A 98 14.15 -17.76 3.22
N TYR A 99 13.80 -17.08 4.30
CA TYR A 99 13.01 -17.65 5.39
C TYR A 99 11.92 -16.67 5.80
N LEU A 100 10.85 -17.15 6.43
CA LEU A 100 9.75 -16.30 6.87
C LEU A 100 9.82 -16.13 8.39
N LYS A 101 10.12 -14.91 8.86
CA LYS A 101 9.97 -14.59 10.27
C LYS A 101 8.52 -14.17 10.49
N MET A 102 7.81 -14.86 11.39
CA MET A 102 6.40 -14.58 11.68
C MET A 102 6.22 -14.25 13.16
N ARG A 103 5.25 -13.40 13.45
CA ARG A 103 4.66 -13.20 14.76
C ARG A 103 3.23 -13.70 14.72
N SER A 104 2.85 -14.56 15.66
CA SER A 104 1.49 -15.07 15.81
C SER A 104 0.93 -14.65 17.17
N CYS A 105 -0.32 -14.21 17.18
CA CYS A 105 -1.16 -14.00 18.37
C CYS A 105 -2.60 -14.40 18.05
N VAL A 106 -3.47 -14.45 19.07
CA VAL A 106 -4.83 -15.01 18.99
C VAL A 106 -5.63 -14.49 17.80
N ASP A 107 -5.61 -13.18 17.55
CA ASP A 107 -6.40 -12.54 16.49
C ASP A 107 -5.58 -12.13 15.28
N LEU A 108 -4.28 -12.48 15.22
CA LEU A 108 -3.37 -11.85 14.27
C LEU A 108 -2.15 -12.72 13.95
N LEU A 109 -1.97 -12.96 12.65
CA LEU A 109 -0.74 -13.53 12.07
C LEU A 109 -0.04 -12.43 11.26
N GLN A 110 1.22 -12.14 11.58
CA GLN A 110 2.01 -11.11 10.91
C GLN A 110 3.32 -11.68 10.38
N VAL A 111 3.63 -11.36 9.13
CA VAL A 111 4.96 -11.55 8.55
C VAL A 111 5.85 -10.37 8.94
N LEU A 112 7.03 -10.66 9.45
CA LEU A 112 8.05 -9.67 9.79
C LEU A 112 9.02 -9.51 8.62
N VAL A 113 8.95 -8.36 7.97
CA VAL A 113 9.77 -7.98 6.81
C VAL A 113 10.50 -6.66 7.07
N PRO A 114 11.67 -6.42 6.46
CA PRO A 114 12.32 -5.11 6.52
C PRO A 114 11.43 -4.03 5.88
N ALA A 115 11.33 -2.85 6.51
CA ALA A 115 10.51 -1.75 6.02
C ALA A 115 10.87 -1.29 4.59
N LYS A 116 12.15 -1.42 4.21
CA LYS A 116 12.66 -1.04 2.88
C LYS A 116 12.49 -2.14 1.82
N SER A 117 12.04 -3.35 2.19
CA SER A 117 11.88 -4.48 1.27
C SER A 117 10.74 -5.41 1.74
N PRO A 118 9.49 -4.92 1.79
CA PRO A 118 8.39 -5.61 2.46
C PRO A 118 7.91 -6.88 1.76
N ASN A 119 8.10 -7.00 0.45
CA ASN A 119 7.75 -8.20 -0.31
C ASN A 119 8.91 -9.21 -0.39
N VAL A 120 9.96 -8.98 0.38
CA VAL A 120 11.16 -9.80 0.40
C VAL A 120 11.30 -10.38 1.80
N PRO A 121 10.60 -11.50 2.11
CA PRO A 121 10.72 -12.15 3.42
C PRO A 121 12.17 -12.58 3.64
N PRO A 122 12.67 -12.60 4.91
CA PRO A 122 14.08 -12.59 5.24
C PRO A 122 14.98 -13.24 4.19
N HIS A 123 15.66 -12.40 3.42
CA HIS A 123 16.29 -12.75 2.16
C HIS A 123 17.76 -12.38 2.20
N CYS A 124 18.61 -13.38 2.18
CA CYS A 124 20.05 -13.21 2.06
C CYS A 124 20.48 -13.62 0.65
N LYS A 125 21.16 -12.71 -0.07
CA LYS A 125 21.82 -13.06 -1.33
C LYS A 125 23.09 -13.84 -1.01
N ILE A 126 23.14 -15.08 -1.48
CA ILE A 126 24.29 -15.97 -1.24
C ILE A 126 25.37 -15.72 -2.29
N ARG A 127 24.98 -15.61 -3.57
CA ARG A 127 25.90 -15.37 -4.69
C ARG A 127 25.20 -14.78 -5.90
N ASP A 128 25.99 -14.15 -6.77
CA ASP A 128 25.56 -13.78 -8.12
C ASP A 128 25.27 -15.02 -8.98
N ASN A 129 24.42 -14.84 -9.98
CA ASN A 129 24.16 -15.83 -11.01
C ASN A 129 24.44 -15.17 -12.37
N PRO A 130 25.56 -15.52 -13.06
CA PRO A 130 25.89 -14.95 -14.37
C PRO A 130 24.79 -15.19 -15.41
#